data_AF-A0A939I165-F1
#
_entry.id   AF-A0A939I165-F1
#
_cell.length_a   1.000
_cell.length_b   1.000
_cell.length_c   1.000
_cell.angle_alpha   90.00
_cell.angle_beta   90.00
_cell.angle_gamma   90.00
#
_symmetry.space_group_name_H-M   'P 1'
#
loop_
_entity.id
_entity.type
_entity.pdbx_description
1 polymer ?
#
loop_
_entity_poly.entity_id
_entity_poly.type
_entity_poly.pdbx_seq_one_letter_code
_entity_poly.pdbx_strand_id
1 'polypeptide(L)'
;MPREIRLPVQMDLELWQKLQPLLKSLSAHEEIQPVKNLDEIIPWEEFQQELAALGFPTTYNCPEDFISAIEEDFARGGLHIARRLAYRGVELYPDHEILKKYAHILAPPVVKVVPSSPEKRQSLRADREWYDKNRLKYMGRWVALRSGELLADAASFDELIDLVGDPKSLYLTKVY
;
A
#
# COMPACT_ATOMS: atom_id res chain seq x y z
N MET A 1 35.93 -29.17 -12.12
CA MET A 1 35.43 -28.81 -10.78
C MET A 1 34.00 -28.27 -10.91
N PRO A 2 32.95 -29.12 -10.74
CA PRO A 2 31.57 -28.66 -10.74
C PRO A 2 31.00 -28.55 -9.30
N ARG A 3 30.16 -27.52 -9.11
CA ARG A 3 29.52 -27.11 -7.86
C ARG A 3 28.45 -28.11 -7.41
N GLU A 4 28.43 -28.42 -6.12
CA GLU A 4 27.37 -29.20 -5.47
C GLU A 4 26.02 -28.45 -5.53
N ILE A 5 25.01 -29.15 -6.05
CA ILE A 5 23.60 -28.76 -5.99
C ILE A 5 23.08 -29.25 -4.63
N ARG A 6 22.67 -28.34 -3.73
CA ARG A 6 21.96 -28.72 -2.50
C ARG A 6 20.61 -29.33 -2.87
N LEU A 7 20.39 -30.58 -2.48
CA LEU A 7 19.11 -31.29 -2.58
C LEU A 7 18.07 -30.71 -1.61
N PRO A 8 16.76 -30.78 -1.93
CA PRO A 8 15.69 -30.32 -1.06
C PRO A 8 15.54 -31.21 0.18
N VAL A 9 15.15 -30.58 1.30
CA VAL A 9 14.89 -31.23 2.60
C VAL A 9 13.88 -32.36 2.43
N GLN A 10 14.31 -33.59 2.69
CA GLN A 10 13.48 -34.78 2.60
C GLN A 10 12.65 -34.87 3.90
N MET A 11 11.36 -34.53 3.82
CA MET A 11 10.42 -34.60 4.94
C MET A 11 10.04 -36.06 5.20
N ASP A 12 10.20 -36.49 6.45
CA ASP A 12 9.85 -37.85 6.88
C ASP A 12 8.34 -38.13 6.74
N LEU A 13 8.00 -39.33 6.26
CA LEU A 13 6.63 -39.78 5.98
C LEU A 13 5.77 -39.84 7.25
N GLU A 14 6.38 -40.22 8.38
CA GLU A 14 5.67 -40.25 9.67
C GLU A 14 5.35 -38.84 10.18
N LEU A 15 6.29 -37.90 9.98
CA LEU A 15 6.06 -36.50 10.28
C LEU A 15 4.95 -35.95 9.39
N TRP A 16 4.91 -36.35 8.12
CA TRP A 16 3.89 -35.93 7.17
C TRP A 16 2.50 -36.45 7.51
N GLN A 17 2.37 -37.69 7.97
CA GLN A 17 1.09 -38.23 8.46
C GLN A 17 0.62 -37.56 9.75
N LYS A 18 1.52 -37.26 10.69
CA LYS A 18 1.17 -36.52 11.92
C LYS A 18 0.71 -35.09 11.65
N LEU A 19 1.23 -34.46 10.61
CA LEU A 19 0.86 -33.10 10.21
C LEU A 19 -0.43 -33.04 9.38
N GLN A 20 -0.85 -34.11 8.70
CA GLN A 20 -2.07 -34.13 7.89
C GLN A 20 -3.34 -33.64 8.62
N PRO A 21 -3.68 -34.12 9.83
CA PRO A 21 -4.88 -33.66 10.53
C PRO A 21 -4.75 -32.20 11.00
N LEU A 22 -3.54 -31.75 11.37
CA LEU A 22 -3.27 -30.37 11.77
C LEU A 22 -3.40 -29.40 10.59
N LEU A 23 -2.89 -29.79 9.41
CA LEU A 23 -3.07 -29.04 8.16
C LEU A 23 -4.54 -29.00 7.74
N LYS A 24 -5.28 -30.10 7.89
CA LYS A 24 -6.74 -30.10 7.64
C LYS A 24 -7.50 -29.20 8.61
N SER A 25 -7.10 -29.15 9.88
CA SER A 25 -7.72 -28.23 10.86
C SER A 25 -7.36 -26.77 10.60
N LEU A 26 -6.16 -26.49 10.07
CA LEU A 26 -5.73 -25.15 9.64
C LEU A 26 -6.48 -24.71 8.38
N SER A 27 -6.68 -25.59 7.39
CA SER A 27 -7.51 -25.28 6.22
C SER A 27 -9.00 -25.15 6.54
N ALA A 28 -9.47 -25.73 7.65
CA ALA A 28 -10.88 -25.65 8.07
C ALA A 28 -11.19 -24.40 8.92
N HIS A 29 -10.18 -23.73 9.49
CA HIS A 29 -10.35 -22.51 10.31
C HIS A 29 -9.91 -21.22 9.61
N GLU A 30 -9.39 -21.33 8.40
CA GLU A 30 -9.17 -20.20 7.49
C GLU A 30 -9.61 -20.64 6.08
N GLU A 31 -10.91 -20.91 5.93
CA GLU A 31 -11.56 -20.32 4.76
C GLU A 31 -11.50 -18.81 4.98
N ILE A 32 -10.34 -18.21 4.68
CA ILE A 32 -10.31 -16.85 4.18
C ILE A 32 -11.11 -16.96 2.90
N GLN A 33 -12.44 -16.81 3.02
CA GLN A 33 -13.30 -16.44 1.92
C GLN A 33 -12.48 -15.40 1.16
N PRO A 34 -12.14 -15.64 -0.12
CA PRO A 34 -11.39 -14.65 -0.88
C PRO A 34 -12.13 -13.36 -0.64
N VAL A 35 -11.46 -12.35 -0.08
CA VAL A 35 -12.06 -11.04 0.14
C VAL A 35 -12.70 -10.73 -1.20
N LYS A 36 -14.04 -10.77 -1.26
CA LYS A 36 -14.80 -10.49 -2.48
C LYS A 36 -14.11 -9.28 -3.07
N ASN A 37 -13.66 -9.38 -4.32
CA ASN A 37 -12.84 -8.35 -4.93
C ASN A 37 -13.47 -7.01 -4.53
N LEU A 38 -12.68 -6.07 -4.01
CA LEU A 38 -13.20 -4.73 -3.70
C LEU A 38 -13.75 -4.02 -4.98
N ASP A 39 -13.54 -4.66 -6.13
CA ASP A 39 -14.03 -4.34 -7.47
C ASP A 39 -15.35 -5.06 -7.85
N GLU A 40 -15.87 -5.96 -7.02
CA GLU A 40 -17.24 -6.46 -7.18
C GLU A 40 -18.19 -5.31 -6.87
N ILE A 41 -18.85 -4.81 -7.91
CA ILE A 41 -19.94 -3.84 -7.80
C ILE A 41 -21.07 -4.52 -7.02
N ILE A 42 -21.04 -4.41 -5.69
CA ILE A 42 -22.15 -4.83 -4.85
C ILE A 42 -23.33 -3.92 -5.19
N PRO A 43 -24.51 -4.48 -5.51
CA PRO A 43 -25.71 -3.68 -5.73
C PRO A 43 -25.95 -2.70 -4.58
N TRP A 44 -26.39 -1.49 -4.90
CA TRP A 44 -26.59 -0.44 -3.91
C TRP A 44 -27.53 -0.89 -2.78
N GLU A 45 -28.51 -1.73 -3.10
CA GLU A 45 -29.48 -2.29 -2.16
C GLU A 45 -28.83 -3.22 -1.12
N GLU A 46 -27.87 -4.04 -1.52
CA GLU A 46 -27.11 -4.89 -0.60
C GLU A 46 -26.22 -4.05 0.31
N PHE A 47 -25.57 -3.02 -0.26
CA PHE A 47 -24.75 -2.10 0.52
C PHE A 47 -25.58 -1.28 1.53
N GLN A 48 -26.82 -0.90 1.18
CA GLN A 48 -27.73 -0.24 2.12
C GLN A 48 -28.07 -1.11 3.35
N GLN A 49 -28.15 -2.44 3.18
CA GLN A 49 -28.34 -3.35 4.31
C GLN A 49 -27.12 -3.37 5.23
N GLU A 50 -25.92 -3.36 4.65
CA GLU A 50 -24.66 -3.26 5.39
C GLU A 50 -24.56 -1.93 6.15
N LEU A 51 -24.87 -0.80 5.50
CA LEU A 51 -24.93 0.51 6.14
C LEU A 51 -25.91 0.51 7.32
N ALA A 52 -27.11 -0.04 7.14
CA ALA A 52 -28.11 -0.13 8.20
C ALA A 52 -27.62 -0.98 9.39
N ALA A 53 -26.96 -2.12 9.12
CA ALA A 53 -26.40 -2.98 10.17
C ALA A 53 -25.30 -2.28 10.98
N LEU A 54 -24.56 -1.36 10.36
CA LEU A 54 -23.49 -0.57 10.97
C LEU A 54 -23.97 0.79 11.54
N GLY A 55 -25.28 1.08 11.45
CA GLY A 55 -25.88 2.30 11.96
C GLY A 55 -25.53 3.56 11.15
N PHE A 56 -25.23 3.41 9.86
CA PHE A 56 -25.06 4.54 8.93
C PHE A 56 -26.39 4.92 8.27
N PRO A 57 -26.53 6.18 7.79
CA PRO A 57 -27.63 6.56 6.92
C PRO A 57 -27.70 5.69 5.66
N THR A 58 -28.90 5.31 5.23
CA THR A 58 -29.09 4.52 3.99
C THR A 58 -29.50 5.37 2.80
N THR A 59 -29.78 6.66 3.03
CA THR A 59 -30.23 7.62 2.01
C THR A 59 -29.28 8.81 2.00
N TYR A 60 -28.86 9.23 0.81
CA TYR A 60 -27.91 10.31 0.59
C TYR A 60 -28.45 11.21 -0.53
N ASN A 61 -28.80 12.45 -0.21
CA ASN A 61 -29.51 13.36 -1.11
C ASN A 61 -28.60 14.47 -1.66
N CYS A 62 -27.43 14.67 -1.08
CA CYS A 62 -26.44 15.63 -1.54
C CYS A 62 -24.99 15.13 -1.30
N PRO A 63 -23.98 15.76 -1.91
CA PRO A 63 -22.57 15.40 -1.69
C PRO A 63 -22.13 15.42 -0.22
N GLU A 64 -22.66 16.36 0.56
CA GLU A 64 -22.32 16.56 1.96
C GLU A 64 -22.76 15.39 2.85
N ASP A 65 -23.87 14.72 2.50
CA ASP A 65 -24.30 13.49 3.18
C ASP A 65 -23.25 12.39 3.03
N PHE A 66 -22.70 12.24 1.81
CA PHE A 66 -21.64 11.26 1.54
C PHE A 66 -20.37 11.61 2.31
N ILE A 67 -19.96 12.88 2.30
CA ILE A 67 -18.75 13.35 2.98
C ILE A 67 -18.86 13.11 4.49
N SER A 68 -20.00 13.46 5.08
CA SER A 68 -20.23 13.28 6.53
C SER A 68 -20.15 11.80 6.93
N ALA A 69 -20.73 10.90 6.14
CA ALA A 69 -20.67 9.46 6.41
C ALA A 69 -19.27 8.86 6.18
N ILE A 70 -18.51 9.39 5.21
CA ILE A 70 -17.09 9.02 5.01
C ILE A 70 -16.26 9.41 6.24
N GLU A 71 -16.43 10.64 6.73
CA GLU A 71 -15.73 11.14 7.92
C GLU A 71 -16.12 10.37 9.18
N GLU A 72 -17.39 10.00 9.31
CA GLU A 72 -17.87 9.17 10.41
C GLU A 72 -17.25 7.77 10.39
N ASP A 73 -17.11 7.13 9.23
CA ASP A 73 -16.43 5.84 9.12
C ASP A 73 -14.96 5.95 9.55
N PHE A 74 -14.26 7.00 9.14
CA PHE A 74 -12.88 7.25 9.61
C PHE A 74 -12.80 7.48 11.10
N ALA A 75 -13.73 8.23 11.70
CA ALA A 75 -13.78 8.46 13.14
C ALA A 75 -13.96 7.14 13.92
N ARG A 76 -14.60 6.14 13.31
CA ARG A 76 -14.77 4.78 13.83
C ARG A 76 -13.59 3.85 13.50
N GLY A 77 -12.58 4.33 12.77
CA GLY A 77 -11.43 3.54 12.31
C GLY A 77 -11.72 2.64 11.10
N GLY A 78 -12.85 2.85 10.42
CA GLY A 78 -13.24 2.15 9.20
C GLY A 78 -12.62 2.78 7.95
N LEU A 79 -12.42 1.95 6.93
CA LEU A 79 -11.91 2.36 5.60
C LEU A 79 -12.77 1.81 4.46
N HIS A 80 -13.49 0.72 4.71
CA HIS A 80 -14.26 -0.01 3.72
C HIS A 80 -15.54 0.74 3.33
N ILE A 81 -16.30 1.23 4.31
CA ILE A 81 -17.54 1.97 4.07
C ILE A 81 -17.21 3.31 3.42
N ALA A 82 -16.21 4.03 3.96
CA ALA A 82 -15.69 5.27 3.38
C ALA A 82 -15.34 5.14 1.90
N ARG A 83 -14.60 4.08 1.52
CA ARG A 83 -14.22 3.84 0.12
C ARG A 83 -15.45 3.70 -0.78
N ARG A 84 -16.42 2.89 -0.35
CA ARG A 84 -17.63 2.61 -1.14
C ARG A 84 -18.52 3.84 -1.28
N LEU A 85 -18.69 4.60 -0.19
CA LEU A 85 -19.41 5.86 -0.21
C LEU A 85 -18.73 6.89 -1.11
N ALA A 86 -17.39 6.96 -1.12
CA ALA A 86 -16.66 7.85 -2.01
C ALA A 86 -16.88 7.49 -3.49
N TYR A 87 -16.82 6.21 -3.85
CA TYR A 87 -17.09 5.75 -5.21
C TYR A 87 -18.53 6.04 -5.64
N ARG A 88 -19.50 5.71 -4.79
CA ARG A 88 -20.91 6.00 -5.07
C ARG A 88 -21.18 7.50 -5.18
N GLY A 89 -20.56 8.30 -4.32
CA GLY A 89 -20.63 9.75 -4.37
C GLY A 89 -20.10 10.30 -5.69
N VAL A 90 -18.99 9.78 -6.21
CA VAL A 90 -18.44 10.18 -7.53
C VAL A 90 -19.37 9.75 -8.68
N GLU A 91 -20.02 8.59 -8.60
CA GLU A 91 -21.00 8.17 -9.61
C GLU A 91 -22.19 9.12 -9.71
N LEU A 92 -22.71 9.59 -8.56
CA LEU A 92 -23.87 10.48 -8.50
C LEU A 92 -23.51 11.96 -8.68
N TYR A 93 -22.31 12.36 -8.23
CA TYR A 93 -21.81 13.73 -8.26
C TYR A 93 -20.42 13.78 -8.90
N PRO A 94 -20.34 13.53 -10.21
CA PRO A 94 -19.06 13.37 -10.91
C PRO A 94 -18.20 14.63 -10.94
N ASP A 95 -18.79 15.82 -10.70
CA ASP A 95 -18.07 17.10 -10.68
C ASP A 95 -17.64 17.53 -9.27
N HIS A 96 -17.95 16.76 -8.22
CA HIS A 96 -17.65 17.15 -6.85
C HIS A 96 -16.20 16.82 -6.44
N GLU A 97 -15.37 17.85 -6.33
CA GLU A 97 -13.92 17.74 -6.11
C GLU A 97 -13.54 16.96 -4.84
N ILE A 98 -14.26 17.13 -3.73
CA ILE A 98 -13.95 16.43 -2.48
C ILE A 98 -14.23 14.92 -2.60
N LEU A 99 -15.30 14.53 -3.31
CA LEU A 99 -15.65 13.12 -3.48
C LEU A 99 -14.63 12.43 -4.39
N LYS A 100 -14.20 13.10 -5.47
CA LYS A 100 -13.08 12.63 -6.31
C LYS A 100 -11.80 12.44 -5.48
N LYS A 101 -11.50 13.39 -4.59
CA LYS A 101 -10.33 13.31 -3.72
C LYS A 101 -10.41 12.09 -2.80
N TYR A 102 -11.54 11.86 -2.14
CA TYR A 102 -11.72 10.67 -1.30
C TYR A 102 -11.62 9.38 -2.11
N ALA A 103 -12.28 9.30 -3.27
CA ALA A 103 -12.20 8.14 -4.15
C ALA A 103 -10.75 7.84 -4.57
N HIS A 104 -9.98 8.88 -4.89
CA HIS A 104 -8.57 8.74 -5.25
C HIS A 104 -7.71 8.24 -4.09
N ILE A 105 -7.82 8.85 -2.90
CA ILE A 105 -7.01 8.50 -1.73
C ILE A 105 -7.35 7.09 -1.23
N LEU A 106 -8.63 6.73 -1.26
CA LEU A 106 -9.12 5.45 -0.78
C LEU A 106 -8.98 4.33 -1.79
N ALA A 107 -8.58 4.61 -3.04
CA ALA A 107 -8.42 3.60 -4.07
C ALA A 107 -7.51 2.45 -3.59
N PRO A 108 -7.82 1.19 -3.95
CA PRO A 108 -6.95 0.07 -3.64
C PRO A 108 -5.52 0.33 -4.13
N PRO A 109 -4.49 -0.01 -3.34
CA PRO A 109 -3.12 0.17 -3.77
C PRO A 109 -2.82 -0.71 -4.98
N VAL A 110 -2.38 -0.10 -6.08
CA VAL A 110 -1.96 -0.83 -7.28
C VAL A 110 -0.51 -1.23 -7.14
N VAL A 111 -0.25 -2.51 -6.87
CA VAL A 111 1.10 -3.06 -6.83
C VAL A 111 1.58 -3.32 -8.26
N LYS A 112 2.65 -2.64 -8.68
CA LYS A 112 3.31 -2.86 -9.98
C LYS A 112 4.65 -3.56 -9.77
N VAL A 113 4.85 -4.69 -10.43
CA VAL A 113 6.17 -5.35 -10.48
C VAL A 113 7.00 -4.68 -11.57
N VAL A 114 8.08 -4.01 -11.17
CA VAL A 114 9.03 -3.41 -12.11
C VAL A 114 10.25 -4.34 -12.20
N PRO A 115 10.61 -4.86 -13.39
CA PRO A 115 11.78 -5.72 -13.54
C PRO A 115 13.05 -4.98 -13.12
N SER A 116 13.85 -5.64 -12.29
CA SER A 116 15.11 -5.10 -11.79
C SER A 116 16.23 -5.41 -12.79
N SER A 117 16.82 -4.38 -13.41
CA SER A 117 18.03 -4.54 -14.22
C SER A 117 19.29 -4.69 -13.34
N PRO A 118 20.36 -5.35 -13.81
CA PRO A 118 21.65 -5.41 -13.10
C PRO A 118 22.18 -4.02 -12.72
N GLU A 119 22.11 -3.06 -13.65
CA GLU A 119 22.51 -1.66 -13.44
C GLU A 119 21.72 -1.01 -12.30
N LYS A 120 20.39 -1.18 -12.29
CA LYS A 120 19.53 -0.63 -11.24
C LYS A 120 19.86 -1.23 -9.87
N ARG A 121 20.22 -2.53 -9.81
CA ARG A 121 20.69 -3.16 -8.55
C ARG A 121 22.03 -2.59 -8.10
N GLN A 122 22.94 -2.30 -9.01
CA GLN A 122 24.23 -1.70 -8.67
C GLN A 122 24.07 -0.27 -8.15
N SER A 123 23.24 0.56 -8.81
CA SER A 123 22.90 1.90 -8.34
C SER A 123 22.34 1.87 -6.92
N LEU A 124 21.34 1.03 -6.64
CA LEU A 124 20.72 0.94 -5.32
C LEU A 124 21.71 0.49 -4.22
N ARG A 125 22.66 -0.39 -4.57
CA ARG A 125 23.73 -0.77 -3.65
C ARG A 125 24.68 0.39 -3.37
N ALA A 126 25.08 1.12 -4.41
CA ALA A 126 25.94 2.29 -4.27
C ALA A 126 25.28 3.40 -3.43
N ASP A 127 23.99 3.68 -3.64
CA ASP A 127 23.21 4.63 -2.84
C ASP A 127 23.17 4.21 -1.36
N ARG A 128 22.97 2.92 -1.10
CA ARG A 128 22.97 2.36 0.26
C ARG A 128 24.35 2.43 0.93
N GLU A 129 25.42 2.10 0.20
CA GLU A 129 26.79 2.20 0.71
C GLU A 129 27.16 3.66 1.02
N TRP A 130 26.74 4.61 0.19
CA TRP A 130 26.90 6.03 0.47
C TRP A 130 26.16 6.40 1.76
N TYR A 131 24.91 5.98 1.92
CA TYR A 131 24.12 6.25 3.12
C TYR A 131 24.82 5.73 4.38
N ASP A 132 25.25 4.47 4.37
CA ASP A 132 25.89 3.85 5.53
C ASP A 132 27.19 4.55 5.94
N LYS A 133 27.98 5.03 4.96
CA LYS A 133 29.23 5.76 5.21
C LYS A 133 29.01 7.20 5.68
N ASN A 134 27.96 7.85 5.19
CA ASN A 134 27.76 9.30 5.37
C ASN A 134 26.65 9.67 6.36
N ARG A 135 25.90 8.69 6.90
CA ARG A 135 24.74 8.94 7.78
C ARG A 135 25.04 9.89 8.95
N LEU A 136 26.20 9.74 9.59
CA LEU A 136 26.59 10.56 10.73
C LEU A 136 26.83 12.03 10.34
N LYS A 137 27.29 12.27 9.10
CA LYS A 137 27.59 13.62 8.61
C LYS A 137 26.33 14.39 8.24
N TYR A 138 25.31 13.71 7.73
CA TYR A 138 24.07 14.31 7.24
C TYR A 138 22.87 14.05 8.15
N MET A 139 23.10 13.68 9.41
CA MET A 139 22.05 13.35 10.38
C MET A 139 21.00 14.47 10.46
N GLY A 140 19.73 14.10 10.31
CA GLY A 140 18.59 15.03 10.31
C GLY A 140 18.34 15.76 8.99
N ARG A 141 19.22 15.63 7.98
CA ARG A 141 19.10 16.26 6.67
C ARG A 141 18.44 15.32 5.66
N TRP A 142 17.79 15.92 4.68
CA TRP A 142 17.30 15.25 3.49
C TRP A 142 18.43 15.16 2.47
N VAL A 143 18.62 14.01 1.85
CA VAL A 143 19.67 13.79 0.85
C VAL A 143 19.07 13.21 -0.43
N ALA A 144 19.57 13.67 -1.57
CA ALA A 144 19.26 13.14 -2.89
C ALA A 144 20.50 12.43 -3.46
N LEU A 145 20.36 11.13 -3.75
CA LEU A 145 21.43 10.32 -4.32
C LEU A 145 21.08 9.82 -5.71
N ARG A 146 22.12 9.61 -6.52
CA ARG A 146 22.05 8.87 -7.78
C ARG A 146 23.29 8.01 -7.92
N SER A 147 23.12 6.68 -7.93
CA SER A 147 24.21 5.73 -8.12
C SER A 147 25.39 5.90 -7.15
N GLY A 148 25.12 6.29 -5.90
CA GLY A 148 26.12 6.50 -4.85
C GLY A 148 26.73 7.90 -4.82
N GLU A 149 26.25 8.83 -5.64
CA GLU A 149 26.68 10.24 -5.62
C GLU A 149 25.64 11.13 -4.95
N LEU A 150 26.10 12.01 -4.06
CA LEU A 150 25.27 13.05 -3.47
C LEU A 150 25.03 14.16 -4.49
N LEU A 151 23.77 14.35 -4.88
CA LEU A 151 23.36 15.44 -5.75
C LEU A 151 23.06 16.71 -4.95
N ALA A 152 22.32 16.57 -3.84
CA ALA A 152 21.93 17.68 -2.99
C ALA A 152 21.60 17.19 -1.57
N ASP A 153 21.71 18.10 -0.61
CA ASP A 153 21.24 17.91 0.75
C ASP A 153 20.56 19.18 1.28
N ALA A 154 19.48 19.01 2.05
CA ALA A 154 18.67 20.12 2.56
C ALA A 154 18.11 19.84 3.95
N ALA A 155 17.63 20.89 4.63
CA ALA A 155 17.02 20.74 5.95
C ALA A 155 15.57 20.23 5.87
N SER A 156 14.88 20.53 4.76
CA SER A 156 13.51 20.10 4.48
C SER A 156 13.40 19.32 3.17
N PHE A 157 12.30 18.59 3.00
CA PHE A 157 12.02 17.88 1.75
C PHE A 157 11.74 18.84 0.61
N ASP A 158 10.99 19.91 0.87
CA ASP A 158 10.62 20.91 -0.13
C ASP A 158 11.86 21.62 -0.70
N GLU A 159 12.79 22.04 0.18
CA GLU A 159 14.08 22.61 -0.24
C GLU A 159 14.90 21.61 -1.08
N LEU A 160 14.86 20.32 -0.73
CA LEU A 160 15.57 19.31 -1.52
C LEU A 160 14.96 19.22 -2.93
N ILE A 161 13.63 19.17 -3.05
CA ILE A 161 12.94 19.09 -4.34
C ILE A 161 13.25 20.32 -5.19
N ASP A 162 13.27 21.52 -4.61
CA ASP A 162 13.63 22.75 -5.33
C ASP A 162 15.06 22.69 -5.89
N LEU A 163 15.99 22.02 -5.20
CA LEU A 163 17.37 21.85 -5.65
C LEU A 163 17.55 20.81 -6.76
N VAL A 164 16.83 19.68 -6.70
CA VAL A 164 17.00 18.57 -7.68
C VAL A 164 16.01 18.60 -8.84
N GLY A 165 14.91 19.34 -8.73
CA GLY A 165 13.87 19.41 -9.76
C GLY A 165 13.04 18.13 -9.84
N ASP A 166 13.30 17.26 -10.83
CA ASP A 166 12.50 16.03 -11.05
C ASP A 166 12.97 14.86 -10.17
N PRO A 167 12.16 14.40 -9.21
CA PRO A 167 12.53 13.30 -8.32
C PRO A 167 12.46 11.92 -8.98
N LYS A 168 11.92 11.77 -10.20
CA LYS A 168 11.51 10.46 -10.77
C LYS A 168 12.62 9.43 -11.04
N SER A 169 13.87 9.70 -10.69
CA SER A 169 14.96 8.73 -10.77
C SER A 169 15.96 8.83 -9.62
N LEU A 170 15.59 9.51 -8.53
CA LEU A 170 16.50 9.80 -7.42
C LEU A 170 16.17 8.95 -6.21
N TYR A 171 17.22 8.55 -5.48
CA TYR A 171 17.06 8.00 -4.15
C TYR A 171 16.99 9.17 -3.16
N LEU A 172 15.77 9.43 -2.65
CA LEU A 172 15.49 10.48 -1.69
C LEU A 172 15.26 9.85 -0.32
N THR A 173 16.01 10.29 0.69
CA THR A 173 15.80 9.81 2.05
C THR A 173 16.13 10.88 3.08
N LYS A 174 15.45 10.81 4.23
CA LYS A 174 15.87 11.55 5.43
C LYS A 174 16.86 10.69 6.19
N VAL A 175 18.00 11.27 6.53
CA VAL A 175 19.04 10.57 7.28
C VAL A 175 18.73 10.64 8.77
N TYR A 176 18.69 9.48 9.42
CA TYR A 176 18.44 9.32 10.85
C TYR A 176 19.68 8.82 11.58
#